data_AF-A0A6N4XQ46-F1
#
_entry.id   AF-A0A6N4XQ46-F1
#
_cell.length_a   1.000
_cell.length_b   1.000
_cell.length_c   1.000
_cell.angle_alpha   90.00
_cell.angle_beta   90.00
_cell.angle_gamma   90.00
#
_symmetry.space_group_name_H-M   'P 1'
#
loop_
_entity.id
_entity.type
_entity.pdbx_description
1 polymer ?
#
loop_
_entity_poly.entity_id
_entity_poly.type
_entity_poly.pdbx_seq_one_letter_code
_entity_poly.pdbx_strand_id
1 'polypeptide(L)'
;MKNSILLLFLFVFIHFGTIVRAQKISDGQSLDINGINVTFSILNKESIEVGGKPFDRYKVSASMKNTSDKSYNIRLSSFPQIVDNIGIVELNCINATGAKLTSKKIQLKMKSQMINVSYSAYDKSGKFTTYVIPVTGSYYFDPGDTISDHAIFIVPQGEKPDINVRSLN
;
A
#
# COMPACT_ATOMS: atom_id res chain seq x y z
N MET A 1 47.53 14.40 -12.99
CA MET A 1 47.09 13.47 -11.91
C MET A 1 46.16 14.11 -10.87
N LYS A 2 46.27 15.42 -10.54
CA LYS A 2 45.38 16.08 -9.55
C LYS A 2 43.91 16.19 -9.97
N ASN A 3 43.61 16.40 -11.26
CA ASN A 3 42.23 16.57 -11.74
C ASN A 3 41.42 15.25 -11.76
N SER A 4 42.09 14.10 -11.82
CA SER A 4 41.42 12.80 -11.87
C SER A 4 40.90 12.34 -10.50
N ILE A 5 41.56 12.78 -9.42
CA ILE A 5 41.12 12.52 -8.03
C ILE A 5 39.85 13.33 -7.71
N LEU A 6 39.77 14.58 -8.19
CA LEU A 6 38.59 15.44 -8.00
C LEU A 6 37.34 14.87 -8.67
N LEU A 7 37.50 14.32 -9.88
CA LEU A 7 36.44 13.62 -10.61
C LEU A 7 35.96 12.36 -9.87
N LEU A 8 36.88 11.60 -9.27
CA LEU A 8 36.53 10.41 -8.49
C LEU A 8 35.68 10.78 -7.25
N PHE A 9 36.04 11.84 -6.54
CA PHE A 9 35.25 12.31 -5.39
C PHE A 9 33.86 12.83 -5.80
N LEU A 10 33.75 13.49 -6.96
CA LEU A 10 32.46 13.94 -7.49
C LEU A 10 31.54 12.75 -7.82
N PHE A 11 32.07 11.69 -8.43
CA PHE A 11 31.31 10.47 -8.73
C PHE A 11 30.83 9.75 -7.46
N VAL A 12 31.65 9.69 -6.42
CA VAL A 12 31.27 9.08 -5.13
C VAL A 12 30.16 9.89 -4.45
N PHE A 13 30.21 11.22 -4.46
CA PHE A 13 29.16 12.07 -3.89
C PHE A 13 27.82 11.95 -4.61
N ILE A 14 27.82 11.79 -5.94
CA ILE A 14 26.58 11.64 -6.73
C ILE A 14 25.92 10.28 -6.47
N HIS A 15 26.68 9.23 -6.17
CA HIS A 15 26.13 7.88 -5.93
C HIS A 15 25.55 7.66 -4.52
N PHE A 16 25.86 8.49 -3.53
CA PHE A 16 25.25 8.38 -2.19
C PHE A 16 23.86 9.01 -2.07
N GLY A 17 23.37 9.69 -3.12
CA GLY A 17 22.09 10.41 -3.11
C GLY A 17 20.83 9.55 -3.27
N THR A 18 20.95 8.27 -3.62
CA THR A 18 19.79 7.41 -3.95
C THR A 18 19.31 6.53 -2.79
N ILE A 19 19.45 6.99 -1.54
CA ILE A 19 18.77 6.37 -0.41
C ILE A 19 17.35 6.92 -0.37
N VAL A 20 16.39 6.22 -0.98
CA VAL A 20 14.95 6.49 -0.83
C VAL A 20 14.59 6.22 0.63
N ARG A 21 14.67 7.27 1.46
CA ARG A 21 14.24 7.24 2.86
C ARG A 21 12.72 7.30 2.90
N ALA A 22 12.11 6.60 3.84
CA ALA A 22 10.70 6.76 4.15
C ALA A 22 10.40 8.26 4.39
N GLN A 23 9.34 8.77 3.79
CA GLN A 23 9.00 10.19 3.80
C GLN A 23 7.83 10.44 4.77
N LYS A 24 7.92 11.52 5.55
CA LYS A 24 6.84 11.91 6.47
C LYS A 24 5.66 12.46 5.67
N ILE A 25 4.44 12.15 6.10
CA ILE A 25 3.22 12.75 5.57
C ILE A 25 2.31 13.13 6.73
N SER A 26 1.70 14.32 6.65
CA SER A 26 0.75 14.81 7.64
C SER A 26 -0.68 14.72 7.12
N ASP A 27 -1.63 14.94 8.01
CA ASP A 27 -3.05 15.01 7.67
C ASP A 27 -3.33 16.06 6.57
N GLY A 28 -4.07 15.64 5.54
CA GLY A 28 -4.44 16.46 4.38
C GLY A 28 -3.31 16.67 3.37
N GLN A 29 -2.12 16.12 3.59
CA GLN A 29 -1.00 16.26 2.66
C GLN A 29 -1.03 15.20 1.55
N SER A 30 -0.46 15.58 0.42
CA SER A 30 -0.12 14.69 -0.68
C SER A 30 1.38 14.72 -0.94
N LEU A 31 1.92 13.58 -1.37
CA LEU A 31 3.33 13.38 -1.67
C LEU A 31 3.45 12.63 -2.99
N ASP A 32 4.33 13.09 -3.88
CA ASP A 32 4.65 12.34 -5.09
C ASP A 32 5.84 11.41 -4.84
N ILE A 33 5.63 10.12 -5.10
CA ILE A 33 6.66 9.09 -5.02
C ILE A 33 6.77 8.43 -6.40
N ASN A 34 7.71 8.92 -7.22
CA ASN A 34 8.00 8.37 -8.55
C ASN A 34 6.78 8.34 -9.49
N GLY A 35 5.97 9.40 -9.50
CA GLY A 35 4.75 9.46 -10.32
C GLY A 35 3.57 8.67 -9.71
N ILE A 36 3.60 8.48 -8.40
CA ILE A 36 2.47 8.00 -7.61
C ILE A 36 2.18 9.07 -6.56
N ASN A 37 1.04 9.74 -6.69
CA ASN A 37 0.60 10.75 -5.75
C ASN A 37 -0.13 10.08 -4.58
N VAL A 38 0.48 10.08 -3.40
CA VAL A 38 -0.04 9.48 -2.17
C VAL A 38 -0.63 10.56 -1.28
N THR A 39 -1.87 10.39 -0.83
CA THR A 39 -2.57 11.30 0.10
C THR A 39 -2.89 10.56 1.39
N PHE A 40 -2.75 11.26 2.52
CA PHE A 40 -3.16 10.77 3.83
C PHE A 40 -4.15 11.74 4.47
N SER A 41 -5.18 11.21 5.13
CA SER A 41 -6.16 12.05 5.84
C SER A 41 -6.69 11.39 7.10
N ILE A 42 -6.94 12.19 8.12
CA ILE A 42 -7.65 11.82 9.33
C ILE A 42 -9.14 12.09 9.11
N LEU A 43 -9.95 11.04 9.23
CA LEU A 43 -11.39 11.11 9.01
C LEU A 43 -12.18 11.32 10.30
N ASN A 44 -11.67 10.79 11.42
CA ASN A 44 -12.29 10.94 12.73
C ASN A 44 -11.25 10.78 13.85
N LYS A 45 -11.53 11.40 15.01
CA LYS A 45 -10.80 11.23 16.27
C LYS A 45 -11.78 10.95 17.41
N GLU A 46 -11.47 9.94 18.20
CA GLU A 46 -12.19 9.59 19.43
C GLU A 46 -11.19 9.37 20.57
N SER A 47 -11.47 9.84 21.77
CA SER A 47 -10.70 9.43 22.96
C SER A 47 -11.32 8.18 23.57
N ILE A 48 -10.50 7.18 23.87
CA ILE A 48 -10.93 5.87 24.35
C ILE A 48 -10.06 5.39 25.51
N GLU A 49 -10.55 4.39 26.23
CA GLU A 49 -9.77 3.67 27.23
C GLU A 49 -9.51 2.23 26.78
N VAL A 50 -8.27 1.77 26.97
CA VAL A 50 -7.86 0.38 26.69
C VAL A 50 -7.03 -0.14 27.85
N GLY A 51 -7.57 -1.13 28.58
CA GLY A 51 -6.87 -1.74 29.70
C GLY A 51 -6.51 -0.76 30.82
N GLY A 52 -7.42 0.17 31.16
CA GLY A 52 -7.19 1.14 32.23
C GLY A 52 -6.38 2.38 31.83
N LYS A 53 -5.94 2.47 30.55
CA LYS A 53 -5.11 3.57 30.05
C LYS A 53 -5.84 4.36 28.97
N PRO A 54 -5.76 5.70 28.98
CA PRO A 54 -6.39 6.52 27.97
C PRO A 54 -5.55 6.57 26.68
N PHE A 55 -6.22 6.60 25.54
CA PHE A 55 -5.64 6.68 24.20
C PHE A 55 -6.51 7.55 23.30
N ASP A 56 -5.94 7.99 22.17
CA ASP A 56 -6.70 8.56 21.07
C ASP A 56 -6.78 7.56 19.90
N ARG A 57 -7.99 7.34 19.41
CA ARG A 57 -8.33 6.48 18.28
C ARG A 57 -8.63 7.34 17.06
N TYR A 58 -7.94 7.06 15.97
CA TYR A 58 -8.06 7.77 14.71
C TYR A 58 -8.59 6.83 13.62
N LYS A 59 -9.69 7.21 12.98
CA LYS A 59 -10.07 6.63 11.68
C LYS A 59 -9.34 7.43 10.61
N VAL A 60 -8.59 6.75 9.75
CA VAL A 60 -7.75 7.39 8.74
C VAL A 60 -8.04 6.83 7.35
N SER A 61 -7.69 7.58 6.32
CA SER A 61 -7.65 7.13 4.94
C SER A 61 -6.28 7.37 4.34
N ALA A 62 -5.84 6.45 3.48
CA ALA A 62 -4.77 6.70 2.55
C ALA A 62 -5.28 6.45 1.13
N SER A 63 -4.82 7.24 0.17
CA SER A 63 -5.06 7.01 -1.25
C SER A 63 -3.80 7.18 -2.05
N MET A 64 -3.68 6.48 -3.17
CA MET A 64 -2.64 6.70 -4.16
C MET A 64 -3.25 6.83 -5.54
N LYS A 65 -2.75 7.78 -6.33
CA LYS A 65 -3.10 7.97 -7.73
C LYS A 65 -1.87 7.77 -8.61
N ASN A 66 -1.99 6.96 -9.66
CA ASN A 66 -0.94 6.82 -10.65
C ASN A 66 -0.95 8.07 -11.54
N THR A 67 0.03 8.95 -11.36
CA THR A 67 0.22 10.16 -12.16
C THR A 67 1.28 9.98 -13.25
N SER A 68 1.91 8.80 -13.30
CA SER A 68 2.87 8.42 -14.34
C SER A 68 2.18 7.81 -15.56
N ASP A 69 2.92 7.68 -16.65
CA ASP A 69 2.49 6.97 -17.87
C ASP A 69 2.75 5.45 -17.80
N LYS A 70 3.19 4.92 -16.64
CA LYS A 70 3.55 3.51 -16.47
C LYS A 70 2.43 2.74 -15.79
N SER A 71 2.03 1.60 -16.38
CA SER A 71 1.17 0.62 -15.73
C SER A 71 1.98 -0.32 -14.84
N TYR A 72 1.49 -0.58 -13.63
CA TYR A 72 1.97 -1.66 -12.77
C TYR A 72 1.03 -2.85 -12.92
N ASN A 73 1.56 -4.02 -13.28
CA ASN A 73 0.73 -5.22 -13.41
C ASN A 73 1.48 -6.50 -13.05
N ILE A 74 0.74 -7.47 -12.55
CA ILE A 74 1.20 -8.84 -12.32
C ILE A 74 0.18 -9.77 -12.96
N ARG A 75 0.60 -10.51 -13.98
CA ARG A 75 -0.21 -11.55 -14.61
C ARG A 75 0.00 -12.88 -13.91
N LEU A 76 -1.09 -13.58 -13.59
CA LEU A 76 -1.03 -14.92 -13.02
C LEU A 76 -0.88 -15.96 -14.13
N SER A 77 -0.07 -16.98 -13.89
CA SER A 77 0.14 -18.10 -14.82
C SER A 77 -0.78 -19.29 -14.53
N SER A 78 -1.33 -19.35 -13.31
CA SER A 78 -2.21 -20.43 -12.87
C SER A 78 -3.18 -19.94 -11.79
N PHE A 79 -4.20 -20.75 -11.50
CA PHE A 79 -5.12 -20.50 -10.40
C PHE A 79 -5.34 -21.81 -9.60
N PRO A 80 -5.21 -21.78 -8.26
CA PRO A 80 -4.80 -20.64 -7.45
C PRO A 80 -3.28 -20.37 -7.53
N GLN A 81 -2.88 -19.10 -7.61
CA GLN A 81 -1.49 -18.67 -7.46
C GLN A 81 -1.40 -17.62 -6.35
N ILE A 82 -0.49 -17.85 -5.39
CA ILE A 82 -0.21 -16.90 -4.31
C ILE A 82 0.78 -15.86 -4.81
N VAL A 83 0.47 -14.57 -4.60
CA VAL A 83 1.33 -13.44 -4.98
C VAL A 83 1.41 -12.47 -3.81
N ASP A 84 2.60 -12.32 -3.26
CA ASP A 84 2.82 -11.56 -2.01
C ASP A 84 3.24 -10.11 -2.25
N ASN A 85 3.65 -9.75 -3.47
CA ASN A 85 4.21 -8.45 -3.85
C ASN A 85 3.22 -7.57 -4.62
N ILE A 86 1.94 -7.57 -4.24
CA ILE A 86 0.91 -6.73 -4.87
C ILE A 86 0.82 -5.31 -4.27
N GLY A 87 1.58 -5.01 -3.22
CA GLY A 87 1.63 -3.70 -2.57
C GLY A 87 2.50 -2.72 -3.34
N ILE A 88 2.04 -1.47 -3.46
CA ILE A 88 2.77 -0.39 -4.15
C ILE A 88 3.34 0.59 -3.14
N VAL A 89 2.52 1.02 -2.18
CA VAL A 89 2.89 1.98 -1.14
C VAL A 89 2.48 1.44 0.23
N GLU A 90 3.32 1.65 1.23
CA GLU A 90 2.99 1.40 2.63
C GLU A 90 3.11 2.68 3.45
N LEU A 91 2.07 2.95 4.24
CA LEU A 91 2.04 4.01 5.24
C LEU A 91 2.10 3.38 6.62
N ASN A 92 3.15 3.67 7.38
CA ASN A 92 3.36 3.17 8.73
C ASN A 92 3.12 4.29 9.74
N CYS A 93 2.26 4.05 10.72
CA CYS A 93 2.07 4.92 11.87
C CYS A 93 3.04 4.50 12.98
N ILE A 94 4.07 5.30 13.20
CA ILE A 94 5.21 4.96 14.07
C ILE A 94 4.79 4.86 15.53
N ASN A 95 3.92 5.76 15.98
CA ASN A 95 3.40 5.78 17.35
C ASN A 95 2.09 4.98 17.52
N ALA A 96 1.67 4.19 16.52
CA ALA A 96 0.52 3.30 16.68
C ALA A 96 0.85 2.13 17.63
N THR A 97 0.01 1.99 18.64
CA THR A 97 0.15 0.99 19.71
C THR A 97 -0.21 -0.42 19.24
N GLY A 98 -1.17 -0.54 18.32
CA GLY A 98 -1.74 -1.82 17.90
C GLY A 98 -2.70 -2.43 18.93
N ALA A 99 -3.14 -1.65 19.92
CA ALA A 99 -4.10 -2.08 20.92
C ALA A 99 -5.43 -2.53 20.28
N LYS A 100 -6.15 -3.46 20.90
CA LYS A 100 -7.45 -3.98 20.39
C LYS A 100 -7.41 -4.45 18.91
N LEU A 101 -6.30 -5.07 18.48
CA LEU A 101 -6.12 -5.57 17.10
C LEU A 101 -6.25 -4.48 16.03
N THR A 102 -6.02 -3.21 16.37
CA THR A 102 -6.01 -2.13 15.39
C THR A 102 -4.70 -2.11 14.62
N SER A 103 -4.76 -1.65 13.37
CA SER A 103 -3.59 -1.59 12.48
C SER A 103 -2.50 -0.66 13.01
N LYS A 104 -1.26 -0.90 12.57
CA LYS A 104 -0.15 0.07 12.65
C LYS A 104 0.26 0.63 11.30
N LYS A 105 -0.34 0.11 10.23
CA LYS A 105 0.00 0.45 8.85
C LYS A 105 -1.20 0.30 7.92
N ILE A 106 -1.11 0.98 6.78
CA ILE A 106 -1.99 0.82 5.62
C ILE A 106 -1.09 0.44 4.45
N GLN A 107 -1.48 -0.56 3.68
CA GLN A 107 -0.77 -0.95 2.46
C GLN A 107 -1.70 -0.78 1.28
N LEU A 108 -1.36 0.14 0.37
CA LEU A 108 -2.10 0.37 -0.84
C LEU A 108 -1.61 -0.61 -1.92
N LYS A 109 -2.51 -1.47 -2.38
CA LYS A 109 -2.22 -2.63 -3.24
C LYS A 109 -2.89 -2.47 -4.59
N MET A 110 -2.33 -3.10 -5.62
CA MET A 110 -2.95 -3.20 -6.94
C MET A 110 -4.36 -3.80 -6.87
N LYS A 111 -5.22 -3.39 -7.80
CA LYS A 111 -6.57 -3.96 -7.98
C LYS A 111 -6.45 -5.36 -8.56
N SER A 112 -7.28 -6.29 -8.11
CA SER A 112 -7.39 -7.62 -8.71
C SER A 112 -8.31 -7.58 -9.93
N GLN A 113 -7.85 -8.14 -11.05
CA GLN A 113 -8.70 -8.41 -12.21
C GLN A 113 -9.33 -9.80 -12.06
N MET A 114 -10.65 -9.85 -11.95
CA MET A 114 -11.42 -11.10 -11.93
C MET A 114 -11.84 -11.48 -13.35
N ILE A 115 -11.67 -12.75 -13.70
CA ILE A 115 -12.12 -13.34 -14.95
C ILE A 115 -13.06 -14.52 -14.64
N ASN A 116 -14.12 -14.68 -15.43
CA ASN A 116 -15.04 -15.80 -15.29
C ASN A 116 -14.55 -16.96 -16.16
N VAL A 117 -14.30 -18.12 -15.54
CA VAL A 117 -13.85 -19.33 -16.22
C VAL A 117 -14.95 -20.37 -16.16
N SER A 118 -15.24 -20.98 -17.31
CA SER A 118 -16.16 -22.11 -17.42
C SER A 118 -15.40 -23.41 -17.19
N TYR A 119 -15.93 -24.27 -16.31
CA TYR A 119 -15.46 -25.64 -16.15
C TYR A 119 -16.64 -26.60 -16.16
N SER A 120 -16.40 -27.81 -16.63
CA SER A 120 -17.41 -28.86 -16.65
C SER A 120 -17.10 -29.91 -15.60
N ALA A 121 -18.10 -30.27 -14.82
CA ALA A 121 -18.01 -31.27 -13.76
C ALA A 121 -19.35 -32.02 -13.64
N TYR A 122 -19.30 -33.18 -13.00
CA TYR A 122 -20.52 -33.89 -12.64
C TYR A 122 -21.14 -33.24 -11.41
N ASP A 123 -22.44 -32.98 -11.48
CA ASP A 123 -23.22 -32.53 -10.32
C ASP A 123 -23.46 -33.68 -9.33
N LYS A 124 -24.12 -33.39 -8.20
CA LYS A 124 -24.45 -34.40 -7.19
C LYS A 124 -25.35 -35.53 -7.70
N SER A 125 -26.05 -35.34 -8.83
CA SER A 125 -26.89 -36.35 -9.47
C SER A 125 -26.13 -37.19 -10.51
N GLY A 126 -24.84 -36.89 -10.74
CA GLY A 126 -24.03 -37.55 -11.76
C GLY A 126 -24.25 -37.01 -13.18
N LYS A 127 -24.91 -35.84 -13.33
CA LYS A 127 -25.09 -35.20 -14.64
C LYS A 127 -23.88 -34.31 -14.94
N PHE A 128 -23.32 -34.47 -16.14
CA PHE A 128 -22.25 -33.59 -16.63
C PHE A 128 -22.84 -32.20 -16.94
N THR A 129 -22.34 -31.18 -16.26
CA THR A 129 -22.82 -29.80 -16.42
C THR A 129 -21.67 -28.81 -16.40
N THR A 130 -21.90 -27.63 -16.96
CA THR A 130 -20.93 -26.52 -16.98
C THR A 130 -21.27 -25.53 -15.88
N TYR A 131 -20.22 -25.11 -15.17
CA TYR A 131 -20.26 -24.12 -14.11
C TYR A 131 -19.34 -22.95 -14.47
N VAL A 132 -19.60 -21.79 -13.87
CA VAL A 132 -18.74 -20.62 -14.00
C VAL A 132 -18.20 -20.26 -12.62
N ILE A 133 -16.90 -20.03 -12.56
CA ILE A 133 -16.18 -19.61 -11.36
C ILE A 133 -15.41 -18.31 -11.67
N PRO A 134 -15.55 -17.28 -10.82
CA PRO A 134 -14.68 -16.11 -10.89
C PRO A 134 -13.30 -16.48 -10.33
N VAL A 135 -12.25 -16.26 -11.12
CA VAL A 135 -10.86 -16.46 -10.72
C VAL A 135 -10.07 -15.17 -10.91
N THR A 136 -9.07 -14.93 -10.06
CA THR A 136 -8.15 -13.82 -10.27
C THR A 136 -7.21 -14.14 -11.43
N GLY A 137 -7.18 -13.28 -12.45
CA GLY A 137 -6.28 -13.45 -13.61
C GLY A 137 -5.03 -12.56 -13.54
N SER A 138 -5.15 -11.39 -12.91
CA SER A 138 -4.04 -10.44 -12.77
C SER A 138 -4.27 -9.48 -11.61
N TYR A 139 -3.24 -8.70 -11.30
CA TYR A 139 -3.30 -7.48 -10.50
C TYR A 139 -2.83 -6.30 -11.35
N TYR A 140 -3.44 -5.13 -11.19
CA TYR A 140 -3.09 -3.94 -11.97
C TYR A 140 -3.26 -2.62 -11.21
N PHE A 141 -2.53 -1.61 -11.68
CA PHE A 141 -2.65 -0.20 -11.29
C PHE A 141 -2.18 0.67 -12.47
N ASP A 142 -3.12 1.13 -13.28
CA ASP A 142 -2.85 1.79 -14.55
C ASP A 142 -2.74 3.32 -14.43
N PRO A 143 -2.17 4.03 -15.42
CA PRO A 143 -2.16 5.49 -15.45
C PRO A 143 -3.55 6.09 -15.19
N GLY A 144 -3.62 7.02 -14.25
CA GLY A 144 -4.87 7.66 -13.82
C GLY A 144 -5.68 6.89 -12.77
N ASP A 145 -5.37 5.61 -12.50
CA ASP A 145 -6.05 4.86 -11.45
C ASP A 145 -5.83 5.51 -10.09
N THR A 146 -6.86 5.42 -9.25
CA THR A 146 -6.78 5.72 -7.82
C THR A 146 -7.16 4.49 -7.00
N ILE A 147 -6.41 4.25 -5.94
CA ILE A 147 -6.63 3.19 -4.96
C ILE A 147 -6.65 3.83 -3.59
N SER A 148 -7.61 3.45 -2.74
CA SER A 148 -7.73 3.94 -1.37
C SER A 148 -7.99 2.80 -0.40
N ASP A 149 -7.60 3.02 0.84
CA ASP A 149 -7.89 2.13 1.96
C ASP A 149 -8.01 2.93 3.26
N HIS A 150 -8.59 2.31 4.28
CA HIS A 150 -8.83 2.90 5.59
C HIS A 150 -8.24 2.03 6.69
N ALA A 151 -7.83 2.67 7.77
CA ALA A 151 -7.45 1.96 8.98
C ALA A 151 -7.93 2.70 10.23
N ILE A 152 -7.85 1.98 11.34
CA ILE A 152 -7.95 2.56 12.67
C ILE A 152 -6.56 2.50 13.29
N PHE A 153 -6.07 3.64 13.75
CA PHE A 153 -4.85 3.75 14.55
C PHE A 153 -5.22 4.14 15.97
N ILE A 154 -4.59 3.49 16.96
CA ILE A 154 -4.65 3.89 18.36
C ILE A 154 -3.27 4.37 18.77
N VAL A 155 -3.18 5.62 19.19
CA VAL A 155 -1.93 6.28 19.62
C VAL A 155 -2.08 6.76 21.08
N PRO A 156 -0.98 7.03 21.80
CA PRO A 156 -1.04 7.63 23.13
C PRO A 156 -1.93 8.87 23.16
N GLN A 157 -2.64 9.08 24.26
CA GLN A 157 -3.56 10.23 24.40
C GLN A 157 -2.82 11.55 24.16
N GLY A 158 -3.40 12.43 23.35
CA GLY A 158 -2.82 13.73 23.02
C GLY A 158 -1.83 13.72 21.86
N GLU A 159 -1.39 12.54 21.40
CA GLU A 159 -0.56 12.41 20.21
C GLU A 159 -1.38 12.35 18.92
N LYS A 160 -0.78 12.79 17.81
CA LYS A 160 -1.34 12.60 16.46
C LYS A 160 -0.66 11.41 15.78
N PRO A 161 -1.32 10.74 14.81
CA PRO A 161 -0.67 9.70 14.03
C PRO A 161 0.61 10.20 13.36
N ASP A 162 1.74 9.56 13.66
CA ASP A 162 3.04 9.89 13.08
C ASP A 162 3.33 8.99 11.87
N ILE A 163 3.06 9.48 10.66
CA ILE A 163 3.02 8.65 9.45
C ILE A 163 4.30 8.76 8.62
N ASN A 164 4.87 7.59 8.30
CA ASN A 164 5.93 7.40 7.32
C ASN A 164 5.40 6.65 6.09
N VAL A 165 5.67 7.18 4.90
CA VAL A 165 5.34 6.58 3.61
C VAL A 165 6.59 5.97 2.99
N ARG A 166 6.47 4.78 2.41
CA ARG A 166 7.53 4.16 1.59
C ARG A 166 6.97 3.50 0.34
N SER A 167 7.75 3.55 -0.75
CA SER A 167 7.54 2.69 -1.91
C SER A 167 7.86 1.24 -1.54
N LEU A 168 7.09 0.30 -2.10
CA LEU A 168 7.35 -1.13 -2.05
C LEU A 168 7.88 -1.67 -3.39
N ASN A 169 7.85 -0.84 -4.43
CA ASN A 169 8.41 -1.10 -5.76
C ASN A 169 9.70 -0.32 -6.00
#